data_AF-A0A369JKK5-F1
#
_entry.id   AF-A0A369JKK5-F1
#
_cell.length_a   1.000
_cell.length_b   1.000
_cell.length_c   1.000
_cell.angle_alpha   90.00
_cell.angle_beta   90.00
_cell.angle_gamma   90.00
#
_symmetry.space_group_name_H-M   'P 1'
#
loop_
_entity.id
_entity.type
_entity.pdbx_description
1 polymer ?
#
loop_
_entity_poly.entity_id
_entity_poly.type
_entity_poly.pdbx_seq_one_letter_code
_entity_poly.pdbx_strand_id
1 'polypeptide(L)'
;MRTGTRHGVVACIILTTLHFGLQYTHEGPVTGPSRISDDLYFEANATLNLQPRANATFVILARNSDLAEPFTEEFKTRISAVSGASMEFGVIPREHWYQPDWVDEDKAKKSREKMEEEDVVYGGSLSYRNMCRFNSGFFFKHPSMLKYRYYWRIE
;
A
#
# COMPACT_ATOMS: atom_id res chain seq x y z
N MET A 1 39.57 -21.11 24.50
CA MET A 1 38.44 -21.80 23.84
C MET A 1 37.16 -20.99 24.09
N ARG A 2 36.34 -20.75 23.05
CA ARG A 2 34.99 -20.14 23.05
C ARG A 2 34.86 -18.61 22.93
N THR A 3 35.20 -18.06 21.76
CA THR A 3 34.64 -16.76 21.28
C THR A 3 34.06 -16.81 19.86
N GLY A 4 34.24 -17.91 19.12
CA GLY A 4 33.71 -18.07 17.75
C GLY A 4 32.22 -18.42 17.64
N THR A 5 31.60 -18.93 18.70
CA THR A 5 30.23 -19.49 18.64
C THR A 5 29.13 -18.41 18.75
N ARG A 6 29.42 -17.24 19.33
CA ARG A 6 28.41 -16.19 19.56
C ARG A 6 28.04 -15.41 18.30
N HIS A 7 28.99 -15.20 17.39
CA HIS A 7 28.74 -14.48 16.14
C HIS A 7 28.04 -15.34 15.07
N GLY A 8 28.31 -16.66 15.06
CA GLY A 8 27.63 -17.59 14.15
C GLY A 8 26.14 -17.76 14.45
N VAL A 9 25.75 -17.80 15.74
CA VAL A 9 24.33 -17.94 16.13
C VAL A 9 23.53 -16.68 15.82
N VAL A 10 24.10 -15.48 16.01
CA VAL A 10 23.44 -14.21 15.68
C VAL A 10 23.27 -14.05 14.17
N ALA A 11 24.27 -14.43 13.37
CA ALA A 11 24.17 -14.41 11.91
C ALA A 11 23.10 -15.38 11.37
N CYS A 12 22.99 -16.58 11.95
CA CYS A 12 21.95 -17.55 11.57
C CYS A 12 20.53 -17.07 11.92
N ILE A 13 20.33 -16.39 13.05
CA ILE A 13 19.01 -15.85 13.45
C ILE A 13 18.56 -14.71 12.52
N ILE A 14 19.49 -13.86 12.09
CA ILE A 14 19.20 -12.77 11.13
C ILE A 14 18.86 -13.33 9.75
N LEU A 15 19.57 -14.38 9.31
CA LEU A 15 19.31 -15.00 8.01
C LEU A 15 17.99 -15.78 8.00
N THR A 16 17.62 -16.49 9.08
CA THR A 16 16.33 -17.19 9.14
C THR A 16 15.15 -16.24 9.26
N THR A 17 15.29 -15.10 9.95
CA THR A 17 14.24 -14.05 9.99
C THR A 17 14.08 -13.33 8.65
N LEU A 18 15.16 -13.06 7.91
CA LEU A 18 15.05 -12.54 6.54
C LEU A 18 14.42 -13.54 5.56
N HIS A 19 14.72 -14.83 5.71
CA HIS A 19 14.16 -15.87 4.84
C HIS A 19 12.67 -16.10 5.11
N PHE A 20 12.23 -16.02 6.37
CA PHE A 20 10.80 -16.07 6.71
C PHE A 20 10.05 -14.79 6.33
N GLY A 21 10.68 -13.62 6.43
CA GLY A 21 10.07 -12.34 6.03
C GLY A 21 9.79 -12.23 4.52
N LEU A 22 10.59 -12.89 3.68
CA LEU A 22 10.41 -12.93 2.23
C LEU A 22 9.36 -13.95 1.76
N GLN A 23 8.98 -14.91 2.59
CA GLN A 23 7.92 -15.87 2.26
C GLN A 23 6.50 -15.30 2.49
N TYR A 24 6.36 -14.27 3.32
CA TYR A 24 5.08 -13.59 3.57
C TYR A 24 4.69 -12.54 2.51
N THR A 25 5.55 -12.27 1.52
CA THR A 25 5.23 -11.36 0.41
C THR A 25 4.63 -12.05 -0.81
N HIS A 26 4.39 -13.36 -0.73
CA HIS A 26 3.66 -14.13 -1.73
C HIS A 26 2.44 -14.76 -1.05
N GLU A 27 1.32 -14.83 -1.78
CA GLU A 27 -0.02 -15.30 -1.37
C GLU A 27 -0.99 -14.17 -0.94
N GLY A 28 -1.56 -13.45 -1.93
CA GLY A 28 -2.72 -12.59 -1.67
C GLY A 28 -3.22 -11.81 -2.89
N PRO A 29 -4.50 -11.90 -3.29
CA PRO A 29 -5.09 -11.01 -4.29
C PRO A 29 -5.03 -9.57 -3.81
N VAL A 30 -4.68 -8.67 -4.74
CA VAL A 30 -4.64 -7.21 -4.57
C VAL A 30 -5.79 -6.72 -3.68
N THR A 31 -5.39 -6.08 -2.58
CA THR A 31 -6.20 -5.48 -1.51
C THR A 31 -7.48 -4.82 -2.03
N GLY A 32 -8.61 -5.52 -1.86
CA GLY A 32 -9.93 -4.88 -1.80
C GLY A 32 -10.18 -4.34 -0.38
N PRO A 33 -10.96 -3.26 -0.21
CA PRO A 33 -11.30 -2.73 1.12
C PRO A 33 -12.04 -3.74 2.01
N SER A 34 -12.61 -4.78 1.42
CA SER A 34 -13.37 -5.83 2.10
C SER A 34 -12.51 -6.79 2.94
N ARG A 35 -11.19 -6.84 2.78
CA ARG A 35 -10.30 -7.59 3.68
C ARG A 35 -9.67 -6.74 4.78
N ILE A 36 -9.65 -5.42 4.60
CA ILE A 36 -9.17 -4.48 5.62
C ILE A 36 -10.08 -4.53 6.86
N SER A 37 -11.37 -4.90 6.72
CA SER A 37 -12.25 -4.98 7.89
C SER A 37 -11.81 -6.04 8.89
N ASP A 38 -11.47 -7.25 8.44
CA ASP A 38 -11.44 -8.43 9.31
C ASP A 38 -10.10 -8.58 10.08
N ASP A 39 -8.98 -8.24 9.44
CA ASP A 39 -7.66 -8.31 10.10
C ASP A 39 -7.49 -7.19 11.15
N LEU A 40 -8.12 -6.02 10.95
CA LEU A 40 -8.11 -4.90 11.89
C LEU A 40 -8.94 -5.15 13.15
N TYR A 41 -9.93 -6.04 13.12
CA TYR A 41 -10.72 -6.40 14.30
C TYR A 41 -9.92 -7.16 15.35
N PHE A 42 -8.90 -7.92 14.95
CA PHE A 42 -8.11 -8.71 15.90
C PHE A 42 -7.06 -7.85 16.63
N GLU A 43 -6.48 -6.84 15.97
CA GLU A 43 -5.44 -5.99 16.57
C GLU A 43 -5.99 -4.83 17.41
N ALA A 44 -7.21 -4.35 17.16
CA ALA A 44 -7.77 -3.21 17.90
C ALA A 44 -8.08 -3.48 19.39
N ASN A 45 -8.18 -4.75 19.79
CA ASN A 45 -8.37 -5.16 21.20
C ASN A 45 -7.06 -5.27 21.98
N ALA A 46 -5.90 -5.28 21.31
CA ALA A 46 -4.66 -4.98 21.97
C ALA A 46 -4.68 -3.48 22.24
N THR A 47 -4.77 -3.08 23.52
CA THR A 47 -4.50 -1.71 23.93
C THR A 47 -3.02 -1.45 23.63
N LEU A 48 -2.74 -1.10 22.37
CA LEU A 48 -1.46 -0.63 21.92
C LEU A 48 -1.28 0.72 22.61
N ASN A 49 -0.67 0.67 23.79
CA ASN A 49 -0.15 1.79 24.54
C ASN A 49 1.08 2.35 23.79
N LEU A 50 0.89 2.62 22.49
CA LEU A 50 1.84 3.23 21.59
C LEU A 50 1.85 4.70 21.95
N GLN A 51 2.71 5.05 22.90
CA GLN A 51 3.20 6.42 23.04
C GLN A 51 3.55 6.93 21.64
N PRO A 52 3.06 8.11 21.21
CA PRO A 52 3.27 8.61 19.86
C PRO A 52 4.76 8.87 19.66
N ARG A 53 5.48 7.85 19.18
CA ARG A 53 6.93 7.90 18.95
C ARG A 53 7.29 8.64 17.65
N ALA A 54 6.32 8.92 16.79
CA ALA A 54 6.53 9.58 15.52
C ALA A 54 5.64 10.83 15.41
N ASN A 55 6.27 11.99 15.17
CA ASN A 55 5.60 13.19 14.65
C ASN A 55 5.29 13.01 13.15
N ALA A 56 4.60 11.92 12.81
CA ALA A 56 4.28 11.54 11.45
C ALA A 56 2.77 11.49 11.30
N THR A 57 2.28 11.91 10.14
CA THR A 57 0.87 11.86 9.78
C THR A 57 0.68 10.76 8.74
N PHE A 58 -0.28 9.87 8.98
CA PHE A 58 -0.68 8.90 7.97
C PHE A 58 -1.54 9.59 6.92
N VAL A 59 -1.12 9.52 5.66
CA VAL A 59 -1.90 10.01 4.53
C VAL A 59 -2.39 8.81 3.74
N ILE A 60 -3.70 8.56 3.80
CA ILE A 60 -4.35 7.44 3.14
C ILE A 60 -5.01 7.96 1.87
N LEU A 61 -4.48 7.53 0.71
CA LEU A 61 -4.99 7.91 -0.61
C LEU A 61 -5.69 6.72 -1.24
N ALA A 62 -6.96 6.89 -1.63
CA ALA A 62 -7.72 5.84 -2.30
C ALA A 62 -8.53 6.38 -3.49
N ARG A 63 -9.01 5.47 -4.34
CA ARG A 63 -9.86 5.80 -5.48
C ARG A 63 -11.32 5.75 -5.09
N ASN A 64 -12.12 6.63 -5.69
CA ASN A 64 -13.58 6.48 -5.64
C ASN A 64 -14.06 5.14 -6.22
N SER A 65 -13.31 4.49 -7.12
CA SER A 65 -13.68 3.17 -7.66
C SER A 65 -13.26 2.01 -6.76
N ASP A 66 -12.28 2.20 -5.87
CA ASP A 66 -11.90 1.20 -4.87
C ASP A 66 -12.79 1.26 -3.65
N LEU A 67 -13.39 2.42 -3.46
CA LEU A 67 -14.34 2.73 -2.43
C LEU A 67 -15.74 2.41 -2.97
N ALA A 68 -16.42 1.38 -2.48
CA ALA A 68 -17.83 1.16 -2.81
C ALA A 68 -18.68 2.40 -2.48
N GLU A 69 -18.25 3.14 -1.45
CA GLU A 69 -18.70 4.48 -1.06
C GLU A 69 -17.48 5.30 -0.63
N PRO A 70 -17.46 6.64 -0.79
CA PRO A 70 -16.38 7.51 -0.30
C PRO A 70 -15.99 7.16 1.14
N PHE A 71 -14.73 7.41 1.55
CA PHE A 71 -14.27 7.13 2.92
C PHE A 71 -15.34 7.48 3.96
N THR A 72 -16.02 6.45 4.48
CA THR A 72 -17.15 6.65 5.37
C THR A 72 -16.61 7.16 6.71
N GLU A 73 -17.42 7.92 7.44
CA GLU A 73 -17.02 8.38 8.77
C GLU A 73 -16.72 7.20 9.71
N GLU A 74 -17.42 6.08 9.53
CA GLU A 74 -17.13 4.84 10.25
C GLU A 74 -15.73 4.31 9.92
N PHE A 75 -15.36 4.24 8.63
CA PHE A 75 -14.01 3.80 8.22
C PHE A 75 -12.93 4.71 8.80
N LYS A 76 -13.07 6.02 8.66
CA LYS A 76 -12.11 6.99 9.19
C LYS A 76 -11.96 6.86 10.70
N THR A 77 -13.08 6.70 11.41
CA THR A 77 -13.10 6.53 12.87
C THR A 77 -12.37 5.26 13.29
N ARG A 78 -12.68 4.13 12.65
CA ARG A 78 -12.06 2.83 12.97
C ARG A 78 -10.56 2.84 12.73
N ILE A 79 -10.11 3.33 11.58
CA ILE A 79 -8.67 3.38 11.25
C ILE A 79 -7.92 4.36 12.16
N SER A 80 -8.52 5.51 12.47
CA SER A 80 -7.92 6.49 13.39
C SER A 80 -7.78 5.96 14.82
N ALA A 81 -8.58 4.99 15.23
CA ALA A 81 -8.48 4.40 16.57
C ALA A 81 -7.26 3.47 16.74
N VAL A 82 -6.66 3.00 15.65
CA VAL A 82 -5.53 2.05 15.66
C VAL A 82 -4.21 2.74 16.04
N SER A 83 -4.12 4.06 15.86
CA SER A 83 -2.89 4.80 16.11
C SER A 83 -3.17 6.16 16.74
N GLY A 84 -2.31 6.59 17.66
CA GLY A 84 -2.34 7.96 18.20
C GLY A 84 -1.81 9.03 17.23
N ALA A 85 -1.38 8.66 16.03
CA ALA A 85 -0.90 9.59 15.01
C ALA A 85 -2.06 10.28 14.27
N SER A 86 -1.83 11.50 13.78
CA SER A 86 -2.81 12.17 12.91
C SER A 86 -3.01 11.39 11.62
N MET A 87 -4.23 11.38 11.10
CA MET A 87 -4.58 10.72 9.85
C MET A 87 -5.31 11.66 8.89
N GLU A 88 -4.98 11.56 7.61
CA GLU A 88 -5.61 12.29 6.52
C GLU A 88 -6.09 11.31 5.46
N PHE A 89 -7.30 11.56 4.95
CA PHE A 89 -7.93 10.72 3.94
C PHE A 89 -8.15 11.55 2.68
N GLY A 90 -7.58 11.10 1.56
CA GLY A 90 -7.63 11.80 0.28
C GLY A 90 -8.15 10.91 -0.83
N VAL A 91 -9.05 11.44 -1.65
CA VAL A 91 -9.49 10.77 -2.87
C VAL A 91 -8.51 11.14 -3.99
N ILE A 92 -7.96 10.13 -4.66
CA ILE A 92 -7.09 10.33 -5.81
C ILE A 92 -7.88 11.03 -6.93
N PRO A 93 -7.44 12.22 -7.37
CA PRO A 93 -8.08 12.94 -8.45
C PRO A 93 -8.07 12.12 -9.76
N ARG A 94 -9.11 12.27 -10.59
CA ARG A 94 -9.36 11.42 -11.77
C ARG A 94 -8.22 11.52 -12.79
N GLU A 95 -7.78 12.73 -13.10
CA GLU A 95 -6.66 13.04 -14.01
C GLU A 95 -5.32 12.38 -13.60
N HIS A 96 -5.09 12.24 -12.30
CA HIS A 96 -3.90 11.61 -11.74
C HIS A 96 -3.97 10.08 -11.80
N TRP A 97 -5.16 9.49 -11.89
CA TRP A 97 -5.34 8.05 -11.95
C TRP A 97 -5.48 7.51 -13.38
N TYR A 98 -6.37 8.09 -14.17
CA TYR A 98 -6.74 7.56 -15.47
C TYR A 98 -5.77 7.99 -16.58
N GLN A 99 -5.79 7.23 -17.67
CA GLN A 99 -5.09 7.54 -18.90
C GLN A 99 -5.48 8.95 -19.37
N PRO A 100 -4.49 9.75 -19.77
CA PRO A 100 -4.76 11.03 -20.42
C PRO A 100 -5.24 10.83 -21.87
N ASP A 101 -5.92 11.83 -22.42
CA ASP A 101 -6.63 11.72 -23.70
C ASP A 101 -5.73 11.44 -24.92
N TRP A 102 -4.42 11.68 -24.82
CA TRP A 102 -3.46 11.38 -25.89
C TRP A 102 -3.05 9.90 -25.94
N VAL A 103 -3.48 9.08 -24.98
CA VAL A 103 -3.26 7.63 -25.00
C VAL A 103 -4.37 6.97 -25.80
N ASP A 104 -3.98 6.29 -26.87
CA ASP A 104 -4.86 5.41 -27.63
C ASP A 104 -5.21 4.17 -26.79
N GLU A 105 -6.44 4.14 -26.28
CA GLU A 105 -6.91 3.07 -25.39
C GLU A 105 -7.06 1.73 -26.11
N ASP A 106 -7.41 1.72 -27.40
CA ASP A 106 -7.51 0.47 -28.17
C ASP A 106 -6.13 -0.16 -28.37
N LYS A 107 -5.12 0.66 -28.66
CA LYS A 107 -3.73 0.21 -28.73
C LYS A 107 -3.23 -0.26 -27.37
N ALA A 108 -3.51 0.48 -26.30
CA ALA A 108 -3.12 0.12 -24.95
C ALA A 108 -3.78 -1.20 -24.52
N LYS A 109 -5.06 -1.41 -24.85
CA LYS A 109 -5.80 -2.64 -24.57
C LYS A 109 -5.19 -3.84 -25.26
N LYS A 110 -4.93 -3.76 -26.56
CA LYS A 110 -4.26 -4.84 -27.32
C LYS A 110 -2.91 -5.21 -26.73
N SER A 111 -2.14 -4.22 -26.27
CA SER A 111 -0.85 -4.49 -25.62
C SER A 111 -1.01 -5.18 -24.27
N ARG A 112 -2.06 -4.87 -23.50
CA ARG A 112 -2.36 -5.53 -22.22
C ARG A 112 -2.83 -6.97 -22.44
N GLU A 113 -3.70 -7.19 -23.41
CA GLU A 113 -4.17 -8.53 -23.82
C GLU A 113 -2.98 -9.40 -24.22
N LYS A 114 -2.06 -8.88 -25.05
CA LYS A 114 -0.84 -9.58 -25.40
C LYS A 114 0.04 -9.92 -24.19
N MET A 115 0.21 -8.99 -23.25
CA MET A 115 0.98 -9.27 -22.02
C MET A 115 0.31 -10.35 -21.15
N GLU A 116 -1.02 -10.40 -21.15
CA GLU A 116 -1.79 -11.44 -20.46
C GLU A 116 -1.61 -12.80 -21.14
N GLU A 117 -1.63 -12.85 -22.48
CA GLU A 117 -1.33 -14.06 -23.27
C GLU A 117 0.11 -14.57 -23.06
N GLU A 118 1.05 -13.67 -22.77
CA GLU A 118 2.45 -13.99 -22.48
C GLU A 118 2.71 -14.33 -20.99
N ASP A 119 1.65 -14.55 -20.19
CA ASP A 119 1.72 -14.85 -18.75
C ASP A 119 2.49 -13.81 -17.91
N VAL A 120 2.52 -12.55 -18.36
CA VAL A 120 3.13 -11.46 -17.59
C VAL A 120 2.27 -11.18 -16.37
N VAL A 121 2.87 -11.20 -15.18
CA VAL A 121 2.16 -10.91 -13.93
C VAL A 121 1.54 -9.51 -13.98
N TYR A 122 0.23 -9.46 -13.75
CA TYR A 122 -0.61 -8.26 -13.91
C TYR A 122 -0.60 -7.64 -15.32
N GLY A 123 -0.22 -8.43 -16.33
CA GLY A 123 -0.17 -8.10 -17.76
C GLY A 123 -1.41 -7.33 -18.23
N GLY A 124 -2.56 -7.97 -18.08
CA GLY A 124 -3.88 -7.46 -18.46
C GLY A 124 -4.48 -6.37 -17.57
N SER A 125 -3.93 -6.14 -16.36
CA SER A 125 -4.58 -5.32 -15.34
C SER A 125 -4.45 -3.81 -15.57
N LEU A 126 -5.52 -3.16 -16.03
CA LEU A 126 -5.57 -1.70 -16.20
C LEU A 126 -5.36 -0.97 -14.87
N SER A 127 -6.00 -1.42 -13.78
CA SER A 127 -5.85 -0.79 -12.46
C SER A 127 -4.42 -0.86 -11.96
N TYR A 128 -3.70 -1.95 -12.23
CA TYR A 128 -2.29 -2.08 -11.89
C TYR A 128 -1.42 -1.09 -12.68
N ARG A 129 -1.68 -0.90 -14.00
CA ARG A 129 -0.97 0.12 -14.80
C ARG A 129 -1.23 1.53 -14.29
N ASN A 130 -2.46 1.83 -13.88
CA ASN A 130 -2.80 3.12 -13.30
C ASN A 130 -2.10 3.35 -11.96
N MET A 131 -2.04 2.30 -11.10
CA MET A 131 -1.29 2.34 -9.84
C MET A 131 0.19 2.63 -10.08
N CYS A 132 0.83 1.91 -11.03
CA CYS A 132 2.21 2.17 -11.41
C CYS A 132 2.41 3.62 -11.85
N ARG A 133 1.56 4.14 -12.75
CA ARG A 133 1.61 5.54 -13.21
C ARG A 133 1.47 6.52 -12.05
N PHE A 134 0.52 6.29 -11.15
CA PHE A 134 0.26 7.15 -10.00
C PHE A 134 1.47 7.23 -9.07
N ASN A 135 2.05 6.07 -8.71
CA ASN A 135 3.21 5.99 -7.84
C ASN A 135 4.50 6.51 -8.51
N SER A 136 4.62 6.42 -9.83
CA SER A 136 5.77 6.97 -10.56
C SER A 136 5.73 8.49 -10.76
N GLY A 137 4.56 9.14 -10.73
CA GLY A 137 4.49 10.54 -11.20
C GLY A 137 3.42 11.47 -10.61
N PHE A 138 2.55 10.97 -9.73
CA PHE A 138 1.38 11.75 -9.28
C PHE A 138 1.14 11.79 -7.77
N PHE A 139 1.54 10.76 -7.00
CA PHE A 139 1.23 10.73 -5.56
C PHE A 139 1.74 11.99 -4.82
N PHE A 140 2.96 12.44 -5.13
CA PHE A 140 3.57 13.64 -4.52
C PHE A 140 2.92 14.96 -4.96
N LYS A 141 2.07 14.94 -6.00
CA LYS A 141 1.30 16.10 -6.46
C LYS A 141 -0.06 16.20 -5.80
N HIS A 142 -0.47 15.18 -5.04
CA HIS A 142 -1.75 15.19 -4.35
C HIS A 142 -1.81 16.34 -3.32
N PRO A 143 -2.92 17.10 -3.21
CA PRO A 143 -3.02 18.24 -2.28
C PRO A 143 -2.59 17.92 -0.83
N SER A 144 -2.99 16.76 -0.31
CA SER A 144 -2.59 16.29 1.03
C SER A 144 -1.09 16.05 1.19
N MET A 145 -0.37 15.79 0.09
CA MET A 145 1.08 15.54 0.08
C MET A 145 1.91 16.82 -0.01
N LEU A 146 1.33 17.94 -0.48
CA LEU A 146 2.08 19.17 -0.79
C LEU A 146 2.74 19.82 0.44
N LYS A 147 2.25 19.53 1.65
CA LYS A 147 2.81 20.05 2.90
C LYS A 147 3.95 19.19 3.48
N TYR A 148 4.28 18.07 2.84
CA TYR A 148 5.30 17.14 3.32
C TYR A 148 6.50 17.10 2.36
N ARG A 149 7.71 17.12 2.93
CA ARG A 149 8.97 16.98 2.17
C ARG A 149 9.40 15.52 2.00
N TYR A 150 9.09 14.68 2.98
CA TYR A 150 9.47 13.27 3.03
C TYR A 150 8.23 12.43 3.24
N TYR A 151 8.24 11.22 2.70
CA TYR A 151 7.19 10.23 2.88
C TYR A 151 7.83 8.86 3.05
N TRP A 152 7.15 7.99 3.77
CA TRP A 152 7.45 6.56 3.79
C TRP A 152 6.23 5.85 3.22
N ARG A 153 6.40 5.18 2.07
CA ARG A 153 5.36 4.37 1.46
C ARG A 153 5.18 3.07 2.24
N ILE A 154 3.94 2.78 2.63
CA ILE A 154 3.51 1.54 3.25
C ILE A 154 2.54 0.87 2.27
N GLU A 155 2.71 -0.42 2.04
CA GLU A 155 1.81 -1.29 1.27
C GLU A 155 1.15 -2.29 2.23
#